data_AF-A0A929H8Y3-F1
#
_entry.id   AF-A0A929H8Y3-F1
#
_cell.length_a   1.000
_cell.length_b   1.000
_cell.length_c   1.000
_cell.angle_alpha   90.00
_cell.angle_beta   90.00
_cell.angle_gamma   90.00
#
_symmetry.space_group_name_H-M   'P 1'
#
loop_
_entity.id
_entity.type
_entity.pdbx_description
1 polymer ?
#
loop_
_entity_poly.entity_id
_entity_poly.type
_entity_poly.pdbx_seq_one_letter_code
_entity_poly.pdbx_strand_id
1 'polypeptide(L)'
;MKYQVYARHNLDKIPTYGKLSKEQIQSIKIVSEVLPFKTNNYVVNELIDWDNYQTDPMYILNFPQKEMLSSKQFRALSELVANHTSKAGLAQYIEDLRLNLNPHPAGQLEHNVPSLKGQVLTGIQHKYRETMLFFPTQGQTCHAYCTFCFRWPQFTGQNELKFAMKQIKLVVAYLKENPSITDILITGGDPMVMKTEILERYINGILSAELPQLKTIRIGTKSLSFWPYRFISDPDSGE
;
A
#
# COMPACT_ATOMS: atom_id res chain seq x y z
N MET A 1 4.61 -19.16 -10.64
CA MET A 1 4.26 -19.52 -9.24
C MET A 1 2.84 -19.03 -8.95
N LYS A 2 1.96 -19.77 -8.26
CA LYS A 2 0.62 -19.26 -7.91
C LYS A 2 0.72 -18.29 -6.73
N TYR A 3 0.19 -17.09 -6.87
CA TYR A 3 0.20 -16.08 -5.80
C TYR A 3 -0.63 -16.51 -4.59
N GLN A 4 0.00 -16.51 -3.41
CA GLN A 4 -0.65 -16.81 -2.13
C GLN A 4 -0.33 -15.72 -1.12
N VAL A 5 -1.36 -15.19 -0.48
CA VAL A 5 -1.25 -14.08 0.48
C VAL A 5 -1.21 -14.60 1.91
N TYR A 6 -0.30 -14.05 2.71
CA TYR A 6 -0.28 -14.19 4.16
C TYR A 6 -0.53 -12.85 4.83
N ALA A 7 -1.34 -12.86 5.88
CA ALA A 7 -1.76 -11.72 6.66
C ALA A 7 -2.04 -12.17 8.10
N ARG A 8 -2.49 -11.25 8.96
CA ARG A 8 -2.71 -11.51 10.39
C ARG A 8 -3.58 -12.74 10.67
N HIS A 9 -4.65 -12.92 9.90
CA HIS A 9 -5.67 -13.95 10.14
C HIS A 9 -5.27 -15.36 9.68
N ASN A 10 -4.23 -15.51 8.86
CA ASN A 10 -3.76 -16.78 8.32
C ASN A 10 -2.23 -16.95 8.47
N LEU A 11 -1.64 -16.27 9.47
CA LEU A 11 -0.20 -16.31 9.73
C LEU A 11 0.31 -17.74 9.96
N ASP A 12 -0.52 -18.60 10.58
CA ASP A 12 -0.27 -20.03 10.82
C ASP A 12 -0.11 -20.86 9.54
N LYS A 13 -0.52 -20.32 8.38
CA LYS A 13 -0.38 -20.99 7.07
C LYS A 13 0.97 -20.74 6.42
N ILE A 14 1.83 -19.90 7.01
CA ILE A 14 3.21 -19.72 6.55
C ILE A 14 3.98 -21.03 6.79
N PRO A 15 4.64 -21.62 5.79
CA PRO A 15 5.36 -22.90 5.95
C PRO A 15 6.40 -22.86 7.08
N THR A 16 7.05 -21.72 7.26
CA THR A 16 8.08 -21.46 8.28
C THR A 16 7.52 -20.93 9.60
N TYR A 17 6.20 -20.92 9.80
CA TYR A 17 5.55 -20.42 11.02
C TYR A 17 6.13 -21.04 12.30
N GLY A 18 6.50 -22.33 12.24
CA GLY A 18 7.10 -23.05 13.38
C GLY A 18 8.48 -22.55 13.81
N LYS A 19 9.17 -21.75 12.98
CA LYS A 19 10.45 -21.12 13.34
C LYS A 19 10.28 -19.88 14.22
N LEU A 20 9.10 -19.25 14.19
CA LEU A 20 8.84 -18.05 14.98
C LEU A 20 8.58 -18.41 16.44
N SER A 21 9.16 -17.65 17.36
CA SER A 21 8.86 -17.79 18.78
C SER A 21 7.42 -17.35 19.08
N LYS A 22 6.87 -17.84 20.20
CA LYS A 22 5.53 -17.41 20.66
C LYS A 22 5.47 -15.89 20.86
N GLU A 23 6.54 -15.28 21.36
CA GLU A 23 6.63 -13.83 21.53
C GLU A 23 6.58 -13.11 20.18
N GLN A 24 7.33 -13.57 19.18
CA GLN A 24 7.32 -12.94 17.85
C GLN A 24 5.97 -13.06 17.16
N ILE A 25 5.32 -14.23 17.25
CA ILE A 25 3.96 -14.43 16.74
C ILE A 25 3.00 -13.45 17.41
N GLN A 26 3.10 -13.28 18.73
CA GLN A 26 2.29 -12.32 19.47
C GLN A 26 2.58 -10.89 19.02
N SER A 27 3.85 -10.49 18.89
CA SER A 27 4.24 -9.17 18.41
C SER A 27 3.69 -8.88 17.02
N ILE A 28 3.81 -9.82 16.08
CA ILE A 28 3.23 -9.68 14.73
C ILE A 28 1.73 -9.46 14.83
N LYS A 29 1.02 -10.27 15.63
CA LYS A 29 -0.44 -10.16 15.77
C LYS A 29 -0.88 -8.84 16.38
N ILE A 30 -0.22 -8.39 17.46
CA ILE A 30 -0.54 -7.14 18.16
C ILE A 30 -0.28 -5.94 17.26
N VAL A 31 0.89 -5.85 16.64
CA VAL A 31 1.22 -4.72 15.76
C VAL A 31 0.30 -4.70 14.54
N SER A 32 -0.09 -5.88 14.02
CA SER A 32 -1.01 -6.01 12.89
C SER A 32 -2.46 -5.61 13.19
N GLU A 33 -2.85 -5.39 14.45
CA GLU A 33 -4.15 -4.79 14.77
C GLU A 33 -4.16 -3.30 14.37
N VAL A 34 -3.00 -2.64 14.49
CA VAL A 34 -2.84 -1.20 14.25
C VAL A 34 -2.39 -0.95 12.83
N LEU A 35 -1.29 -1.59 12.42
CA LEU A 35 -0.65 -1.39 11.13
C LEU A 35 -0.99 -2.54 10.19
N PRO A 36 -1.28 -2.27 8.91
CA PRO A 36 -1.68 -3.31 7.97
C PRO A 36 -0.53 -4.29 7.71
N PHE A 37 -0.84 -5.59 7.74
CA PHE A 37 0.11 -6.65 7.41
C PHE A 37 -0.39 -7.50 6.24
N LYS A 38 0.47 -7.62 5.23
CA LYS A 38 0.28 -8.47 4.05
C LYS A 38 1.66 -8.84 3.51
N THR A 39 1.91 -10.12 3.29
CA THR A 39 3.05 -10.64 2.54
C THR A 39 2.58 -11.76 1.62
N ASN A 40 3.50 -12.42 0.94
CA ASN A 40 3.16 -13.50 0.01
C ASN A 40 4.18 -14.64 0.04
N ASN A 41 3.85 -15.72 -0.63
CA ASN A 41 4.67 -16.91 -0.73
C ASN A 41 6.03 -16.70 -1.40
N TYR A 42 6.18 -15.77 -2.35
CA TYR A 42 7.50 -15.48 -2.92
C TYR A 42 8.40 -14.80 -1.90
N VAL A 43 7.90 -13.76 -1.22
CA VAL A 43 8.67 -13.07 -0.17
C VAL A 43 9.06 -14.06 0.94
N VAL A 44 8.11 -14.86 1.40
CA VAL A 44 8.34 -15.83 2.48
C VAL A 44 9.32 -16.93 2.06
N ASN A 45 9.14 -17.52 0.88
CA ASN A 45 9.88 -18.74 0.53
C ASN A 45 11.22 -18.45 -0.13
N GLU A 46 11.34 -17.35 -0.87
CA GLU A 46 12.49 -17.09 -1.75
C GLU A 46 13.38 -15.95 -1.26
N LEU A 47 12.84 -15.01 -0.46
CA LEU A 47 13.58 -13.78 -0.11
C LEU A 47 14.08 -13.73 1.32
N ILE A 48 13.50 -14.50 2.24
CA ILE A 48 13.85 -14.48 3.66
C ILE A 48 14.76 -15.65 3.97
N ASP A 49 15.96 -15.37 4.50
CA ASP A 49 16.77 -16.38 5.15
C ASP A 49 16.15 -16.74 6.50
N TRP A 50 15.39 -17.83 6.52
CA TRP A 50 14.73 -18.31 7.73
C TRP A 50 15.66 -18.94 8.77
N ASP A 51 16.92 -19.19 8.46
CA ASP A 51 17.89 -19.64 9.46
C ASP A 51 18.47 -18.46 10.24
N ASN A 52 18.45 -17.24 9.67
CA ASN A 52 18.95 -16.02 10.29
C ASN A 52 17.94 -14.84 10.23
N TYR A 53 16.63 -15.15 10.23
CA TYR A 53 15.59 -14.18 9.91
C TYR A 53 15.53 -12.97 10.85
N GLN A 54 15.99 -13.10 12.10
CA GLN A 54 15.98 -11.99 13.06
C GLN A 54 16.84 -10.81 12.62
N THR A 55 17.86 -11.05 11.80
CA THR A 55 18.72 -10.03 11.19
C THR A 55 18.52 -9.89 9.69
N ASP A 56 17.69 -10.73 9.09
CA ASP A 56 17.39 -10.70 7.66
C ASP A 56 16.58 -9.44 7.30
N PRO A 57 17.05 -8.62 6.35
CA PRO A 57 16.37 -7.38 6.00
C PRO A 57 15.01 -7.63 5.35
N MET A 58 14.82 -8.73 4.62
CA MET A 58 13.53 -9.02 3.98
C MET A 58 12.47 -9.39 5.00
N TYR A 59 12.83 -10.09 6.08
CA TYR A 59 11.95 -10.32 7.21
C TYR A 59 11.60 -9.00 7.91
N ILE A 60 12.61 -8.21 8.29
CA ILE A 60 12.42 -6.94 9.00
C ILE A 60 11.54 -5.96 8.20
N LEU A 61 11.70 -5.93 6.87
CA LEU A 61 10.97 -5.01 5.99
C LEU A 61 9.54 -5.49 5.63
N ASN A 62 9.17 -6.74 5.92
CA ASN A 62 7.86 -7.31 5.54
C ASN A 62 7.03 -7.86 6.70
N PHE A 63 7.64 -8.18 7.85
CA PHE A 63 6.94 -8.68 9.03
C PHE A 63 6.84 -7.58 10.09
N PRO A 64 5.67 -7.37 10.71
CA PRO A 64 5.52 -6.37 11.76
C PRO A 64 6.47 -6.61 12.93
N GLN A 65 7.19 -5.56 13.31
CA GLN A 65 8.16 -5.57 14.40
C GLN A 65 7.55 -4.91 15.63
N LYS A 66 7.88 -5.41 16.83
CA LYS A 66 7.38 -4.90 18.11
C LYS A 66 7.67 -3.41 18.28
N GLU A 67 8.83 -2.99 17.79
CA GLU A 67 9.41 -1.64 17.86
C GLU A 67 8.68 -0.63 16.95
N MET A 68 7.76 -1.08 16.09
CA MET A 68 6.89 -0.21 15.31
C MET A 68 5.86 0.51 16.19
N LEU A 69 5.68 0.07 17.44
CA LEU A 69 4.93 0.75 18.48
C LEU A 69 5.87 1.05 19.65
N SER A 70 5.66 2.17 20.35
CA SER A 70 6.40 2.40 21.59
C SER A 70 6.08 1.32 22.63
N SER A 71 7.01 1.04 23.54
CA SER A 71 6.83 0.04 24.61
C SER A 71 5.60 0.29 25.47
N LYS A 72 5.11 1.53 25.57
CA LYS A 72 3.86 1.87 26.27
C LYS A 72 2.63 1.47 25.44
N GLN A 73 2.60 1.82 24.15
CA GLN A 73 1.50 1.49 23.24
C GLN A 73 1.37 -0.02 23.04
N PHE A 74 2.49 -0.73 22.84
CA PHE A 74 2.48 -2.18 22.66
C PHE A 74 1.92 -2.92 23.88
N ARG A 75 2.32 -2.53 25.10
CA ARG A 75 1.83 -3.14 26.34
C ARG A 75 0.34 -2.91 26.53
N ALA A 76 -0.11 -1.66 26.41
CA ALA A 76 -1.52 -1.31 26.55
C ALA A 76 -2.41 -2.07 25.55
N LEU A 77 -1.99 -2.15 24.28
CA LEU A 77 -2.72 -2.92 23.28
C LEU A 77 -2.73 -4.43 23.59
N SER A 78 -1.60 -4.98 24.04
CA SER A 78 -1.50 -6.39 24.43
C SER A 78 -2.44 -6.74 25.58
N GLU A 79 -2.56 -5.88 26.59
CA GLU A 79 -3.49 -6.03 27.71
C GLU A 79 -4.94 -5.97 27.26
N LEU A 80 -5.30 -5.02 26.39
CA LEU A 80 -6.66 -4.91 25.84
C LEU A 80 -7.09 -6.15 25.06
N VAL A 81 -6.17 -6.70 24.25
CA VAL A 81 -6.39 -7.93 23.47
C VAL A 81 -6.50 -9.15 24.40
N ALA A 82 -5.65 -9.26 25.43
CA ALA A 82 -5.66 -10.36 26.38
C ALA A 82 -6.92 -10.37 27.26
N ASN A 83 -7.41 -9.19 27.65
CA ASN A 83 -8.60 -9.05 28.52
C ASN A 83 -9.93 -9.19 27.77
N HIS A 84 -9.91 -9.61 26.50
CA HIS A 84 -11.12 -9.75 25.66
C HIS A 84 -12.01 -8.50 25.69
N THR A 85 -11.39 -7.31 25.66
CA THR A 85 -12.11 -6.03 25.64
C THR A 85 -13.13 -6.04 24.51
N SER A 86 -14.27 -5.35 24.69
CA SER A 86 -15.31 -5.27 23.65
C SER A 86 -14.70 -4.83 22.33
N LYS A 87 -15.20 -5.39 21.21
CA LYS A 87 -14.70 -5.04 19.86
C LYS A 87 -14.71 -3.54 19.61
N ALA A 88 -15.72 -2.83 20.15
CA ALA A 88 -15.83 -1.38 20.06
C ALA A 88 -14.73 -0.64 20.83
N GLY A 89 -14.44 -1.06 22.07
CA GLY A 89 -13.37 -0.43 22.87
C GLY A 89 -11.99 -0.64 22.26
N LEU A 90 -11.72 -1.84 21.73
CA LEU A 90 -10.48 -2.13 21.01
C LEU A 90 -10.37 -1.30 19.73
N ALA A 91 -11.45 -1.18 18.95
CA ALA A 91 -11.47 -0.38 17.73
C ALA A 91 -11.19 1.10 17.99
N GLN A 92 -11.79 1.69 19.04
CA GLN A 92 -11.53 3.08 19.42
C GLN A 92 -10.06 3.30 19.79
N TYR A 93 -9.48 2.43 20.62
CA TYR A 93 -8.08 2.55 21.01
C TYR A 93 -7.14 2.44 19.80
N ILE A 94 -7.42 1.50 18.87
CA ILE A 94 -6.64 1.37 17.63
C ILE A 94 -6.73 2.65 16.80
N GLU A 95 -7.91 3.27 16.71
CA GLU A 95 -8.08 4.51 15.97
C GLU A 95 -7.26 5.65 16.58
N ASP A 96 -7.37 5.86 17.89
CA ASP A 96 -6.60 6.87 18.62
C ASP A 96 -5.09 6.62 18.45
N LEU A 97 -4.67 5.36 18.49
CA LEU A 97 -3.28 4.99 18.26
C LEU A 97 -2.82 5.29 16.83
N ARG A 98 -3.65 5.01 15.82
CA ARG A 98 -3.35 5.34 14.42
C ARG A 98 -3.20 6.84 14.20
N LEU A 99 -4.05 7.66 14.80
CA LEU A 99 -3.95 9.12 14.76
C LEU A 99 -2.64 9.62 15.36
N ASN A 100 -2.21 9.03 16.48
CA ASN A 100 -0.92 9.35 17.11
C ASN A 100 0.31 8.93 16.28
N LEU A 101 0.15 7.97 15.36
CA LEU A 101 1.22 7.50 14.45
C LEU A 101 1.36 8.36 13.18
N ASN A 102 0.73 9.55 13.15
CA ASN A 102 0.73 10.46 12.01
C ASN A 102 0.28 9.78 10.70
N PRO A 103 -1.02 9.46 10.56
CA PRO A 103 -1.56 8.78 9.39
C PRO A 103 -1.64 9.69 8.14
N HIS A 104 -1.16 10.93 8.23
CA HIS A 104 -1.10 11.87 7.12
C HIS A 104 0.28 12.52 7.03
N PRO A 105 1.36 11.73 6.84
CA PRO A 105 2.68 12.31 6.75
C PRO A 105 2.72 13.31 5.58
N ALA A 106 3.24 14.50 5.87
CA ALA A 106 3.39 15.61 4.92
C ALA A 106 2.10 16.10 4.24
N GLY A 107 0.93 15.97 4.90
CA GLY A 107 -0.33 16.54 4.43
C GLY A 107 -0.82 15.92 3.11
N GLN A 108 -0.66 14.61 2.94
CA GLN A 108 -0.96 13.91 1.68
C GLN A 108 -2.40 14.17 1.17
N LEU A 109 -3.37 14.29 2.07
CA LEU A 109 -4.77 14.59 1.73
C LEU A 109 -5.07 16.10 1.57
N GLU A 110 -4.19 16.95 2.07
CA GLU A 110 -4.42 18.40 2.20
C GLU A 110 -3.64 19.22 1.16
N HIS A 111 -2.48 18.72 0.74
CA HIS A 111 -1.57 19.43 -0.14
C HIS A 111 -1.54 18.84 -1.53
N ASN A 112 -1.46 19.72 -2.53
CA ASN A 112 -1.29 19.39 -3.95
C ASN A 112 -2.46 18.62 -4.56
N VAL A 113 -3.58 18.45 -3.85
CA VAL A 113 -4.81 17.87 -4.41
C VAL A 113 -5.48 18.93 -5.28
N PRO A 114 -5.53 18.76 -6.61
CA PRO A 114 -6.07 19.79 -7.46
C PRO A 114 -7.60 19.76 -7.47
N SER A 115 -8.19 20.85 -7.94
CA SER A 115 -9.60 20.91 -8.30
C SER A 115 -9.77 21.17 -9.79
N LEU A 116 -10.88 20.70 -10.34
CA LEU A 116 -11.31 20.93 -11.71
C LEU A 116 -12.77 21.39 -11.68
N LYS A 117 -13.03 22.62 -12.13
CA LYS A 117 -14.39 23.21 -12.14
C LYS A 117 -15.10 23.12 -10.77
N GLY A 118 -14.36 23.38 -9.68
CA GLY A 118 -14.86 23.31 -8.31
C GLY A 118 -14.94 21.90 -7.71
N GLN A 119 -14.69 20.84 -8.49
CA GLN A 119 -14.62 19.47 -7.98
C GLN A 119 -13.19 19.14 -7.55
N VAL A 120 -13.00 18.75 -6.29
CA VAL A 120 -11.73 18.21 -5.78
C VAL A 120 -11.46 16.84 -6.40
N LEU A 121 -10.26 16.63 -6.94
CA LEU A 121 -9.87 15.39 -7.61
C LEU A 121 -9.10 14.46 -6.66
N THR A 122 -9.80 13.90 -5.68
CA THR A 122 -9.24 12.95 -4.70
C THR A 122 -8.68 11.72 -5.41
N GLY A 123 -7.36 11.54 -5.40
CA GLY A 123 -6.66 10.52 -6.22
C GLY A 123 -5.71 11.11 -7.27
N ILE A 124 -5.58 12.44 -7.32
CA ILE A 124 -4.57 13.16 -8.09
C ILE A 124 -3.77 14.06 -7.16
N GLN A 125 -2.45 14.13 -7.33
CA GLN A 125 -1.64 15.22 -6.80
C GLN A 125 -0.91 15.93 -7.94
N HIS A 126 -1.13 17.23 -8.11
CA HIS A 126 -0.29 18.06 -8.97
C HIS A 126 0.91 18.51 -8.14
N LYS A 127 1.94 17.66 -8.06
CA LYS A 127 3.01 17.76 -7.06
C LYS A 127 4.06 18.81 -7.40
N TYR A 128 4.40 18.93 -8.67
CA TYR A 128 5.30 19.93 -9.24
C TYR A 128 4.68 20.47 -10.52
N ARG A 129 5.10 21.65 -10.98
CA ARG A 129 4.56 22.31 -12.19
C ARG A 129 4.44 21.37 -13.39
N GLU A 130 5.39 20.44 -13.54
CA GLU A 130 5.48 19.49 -14.64
C GLU A 130 5.01 18.07 -14.27
N THR A 131 4.85 17.75 -12.98
CA THR A 131 4.62 16.37 -12.53
C THR A 131 3.31 16.22 -11.78
N MET A 132 2.47 15.35 -12.30
CA MET A 132 1.24 14.90 -11.67
C MET A 132 1.35 13.45 -11.21
N LEU A 133 0.87 13.14 -10.01
CA LEU A 133 0.71 11.77 -9.52
C LEU A 133 -0.75 11.37 -9.66
N PHE A 134 -0.97 10.14 -10.13
CA PHE A 134 -2.28 9.52 -10.24
C PHE A 134 -2.32 8.26 -9.37
N PHE A 135 -3.39 8.11 -8.59
CA PHE A 135 -3.58 7.04 -7.63
C PHE A 135 -4.81 6.21 -8.03
N PRO A 136 -4.65 5.16 -8.85
CA PRO A 136 -5.77 4.34 -9.28
C PRO A 136 -6.34 3.54 -8.10
N THR A 137 -7.66 3.49 -7.95
CA THR A 137 -8.28 2.74 -6.84
C THR A 137 -7.89 1.26 -6.82
N GLN A 138 -7.72 0.64 -7.98
CA GLN A 138 -7.34 -0.77 -8.11
C GLN A 138 -5.85 -1.00 -7.78
N GLY A 139 -5.03 0.05 -7.78
CA GLY A 139 -3.63 0.03 -7.34
C GLY A 139 -3.44 0.39 -5.86
N GLN A 140 -4.53 0.50 -5.08
CA GLN A 140 -4.49 0.81 -3.64
C GLN A 140 -4.29 -0.44 -2.78
N THR A 141 -3.32 -1.26 -3.16
CA THR A 141 -2.76 -2.35 -2.38
C THR A 141 -1.37 -2.69 -2.96
N CYS A 142 -0.65 -3.60 -2.34
CA CYS A 142 0.67 -4.06 -2.78
C CYS A 142 0.73 -5.59 -2.75
N HIS A 143 1.70 -6.20 -3.44
CA HIS A 143 1.98 -7.63 -3.31
C HIS A 143 2.51 -8.02 -1.92
N ALA A 144 3.18 -7.08 -1.23
CA ALA A 144 3.47 -7.14 0.20
C ALA A 144 3.52 -5.72 0.76
N TYR A 145 3.18 -5.54 2.04
CA TYR A 145 3.22 -4.26 2.72
C TYR A 145 4.57 -4.09 3.42
N CYS A 146 5.28 -3.02 3.06
CA CYS A 146 6.52 -2.64 3.71
C CYS A 146 6.23 -2.17 5.14
N THR A 147 7.02 -2.62 6.12
CA THR A 147 6.91 -2.15 7.52
C THR A 147 7.21 -0.66 7.68
N PHE A 148 7.93 -0.07 6.73
CA PHE A 148 8.26 1.35 6.64
C PHE A 148 7.32 2.14 5.70
N CYS A 149 6.19 1.57 5.27
CA CYS A 149 5.32 2.22 4.31
C CYS A 149 4.65 3.47 4.90
N PHE A 150 5.08 4.67 4.53
CA PHE A 150 4.43 5.91 4.97
C PHE A 150 2.99 6.07 4.46
N ARG A 151 2.57 5.24 3.49
CA ARG A 151 1.20 5.18 2.95
C ARG A 151 0.33 4.11 3.61
N TRP A 152 0.81 3.47 4.69
CA TRP A 152 0.06 2.49 5.48
C TRP A 152 -1.38 2.89 5.82
N PRO A 153 -1.72 4.17 6.08
CA PRO A 153 -3.08 4.59 6.44
C PRO A 153 -4.12 4.27 5.36
N GLN A 154 -3.70 4.22 4.08
CA GLN A 154 -4.58 3.87 2.97
C GLN A 154 -4.99 2.39 2.97
N PHE A 155 -4.31 1.54 3.74
CA PHE A 155 -4.52 0.08 3.77
C PHE A 155 -5.14 -0.43 5.08
N THR A 156 -5.61 0.48 5.95
CA THR A 156 -6.23 0.13 7.25
C THR A 156 -7.69 -0.30 7.15
N GLY A 157 -8.31 -0.13 5.98
CA GLY A 157 -9.74 -0.39 5.74
C GLY A 157 -10.65 0.82 5.97
N GLN A 158 -10.12 1.93 6.49
CA GLN A 158 -10.83 3.21 6.62
C GLN A 158 -11.01 3.86 5.24
N ASN A 159 -12.24 4.12 4.84
CA ASN A 159 -12.53 4.63 3.49
C ASN A 159 -12.16 6.11 3.34
N GLU A 160 -12.30 6.86 4.41
CA GLU A 160 -11.96 8.27 4.59
C GLU A 160 -10.46 8.55 4.40
N LEU A 161 -9.59 7.57 4.68
CA LEU A 161 -8.15 7.69 4.47
C LEU A 161 -7.71 7.28 3.04
N LYS A 162 -8.61 6.74 2.21
CA LYS A 162 -8.25 6.28 0.86
C LYS A 162 -8.07 7.47 -0.07
N PHE A 163 -6.89 7.57 -0.66
CA PHE A 163 -6.57 8.60 -1.65
C PHE A 163 -6.47 7.99 -3.04
N ALA A 164 -7.61 7.83 -3.72
CA ALA A 164 -7.63 7.22 -5.05
C ALA A 164 -8.88 7.54 -5.86
N MET A 165 -8.77 7.41 -7.18
CA MET A 165 -9.90 7.54 -8.09
C MET A 165 -9.91 6.49 -9.20
N LYS A 166 -11.06 6.37 -9.88
CA LYS A 166 -11.25 5.47 -11.04
C LYS A 166 -11.49 6.23 -12.34
N GLN A 167 -11.79 7.53 -12.25
CA GLN A 167 -12.33 8.29 -13.38
C GLN A 167 -11.20 8.85 -14.25
N ILE A 168 -10.70 8.03 -15.18
CA ILE A 168 -9.63 8.44 -16.12
C ILE A 168 -10.01 9.67 -16.95
N LYS A 169 -11.30 9.87 -17.24
CA LYS A 169 -11.82 11.06 -17.94
C LYS A 169 -11.51 12.35 -17.19
N LEU A 170 -11.56 12.35 -15.86
CA LEU A 170 -11.23 13.54 -15.05
C LEU A 170 -9.72 13.80 -15.05
N VAL A 171 -8.90 12.75 -15.02
CA VAL A 171 -7.44 12.85 -15.15
C VAL A 171 -7.08 13.52 -16.48
N VAL A 172 -7.66 13.03 -17.58
CA VAL A 172 -7.44 13.61 -18.92
C VAL A 172 -7.95 15.05 -19.01
N ALA A 173 -9.13 15.34 -18.47
CA ALA A 173 -9.66 16.70 -18.46
C ALA A 173 -8.74 17.66 -17.70
N TYR A 174 -8.22 17.24 -16.55
CA TYR A 174 -7.26 18.03 -15.78
C TYR A 174 -5.96 18.27 -16.56
N LEU A 175 -5.40 17.24 -17.20
CA LEU A 175 -4.21 17.37 -18.04
C LEU A 175 -4.40 18.34 -19.22
N LYS A 176 -5.59 18.37 -19.83
CA LYS A 176 -5.92 19.31 -20.91
C LYS A 176 -5.94 20.77 -20.43
N GLU A 177 -6.41 21.03 -19.22
CA GLU A 177 -6.42 22.38 -18.63
C GLU A 177 -5.04 22.80 -18.08
N ASN A 178 -4.07 21.88 -17.99
CA ASN A 178 -2.76 22.12 -17.38
C ASN A 178 -1.61 21.72 -18.33
N PRO A 179 -1.34 22.51 -19.39
CA PRO A 179 -0.32 22.19 -20.40
C PRO A 179 1.13 22.23 -19.87
N SER A 180 1.35 22.69 -18.64
CA SER A 180 2.66 22.63 -17.99
C SER A 180 3.03 21.22 -17.54
N ILE A 181 2.05 20.31 -17.37
CA ILE A 181 2.28 18.94 -16.93
C ILE A 181 2.84 18.13 -18.09
N THR A 182 4.10 17.70 -17.97
CA THR A 182 4.79 16.87 -18.96
C THR A 182 4.94 15.43 -18.51
N ASP A 183 4.71 15.13 -17.23
CA ASP A 183 4.99 13.84 -16.63
C ASP A 183 3.85 13.39 -15.71
N ILE A 184 3.33 12.18 -15.95
CA ILE A 184 2.39 11.53 -15.03
C ILE A 184 3.06 10.33 -14.35
N LEU A 185 2.94 10.24 -13.03
CA LEU A 185 3.36 9.09 -12.23
C LEU A 185 2.14 8.34 -11.70
N ILE A 186 1.88 7.16 -12.24
CA ILE A 186 0.91 6.21 -11.71
C ILE A 186 1.52 5.55 -10.47
N THR A 187 0.88 5.72 -9.32
CA THR A 187 1.38 5.27 -8.01
C THR A 187 0.20 4.94 -7.08
N GLY A 188 0.44 4.74 -5.78
CA GLY A 188 -0.59 4.41 -4.79
C GLY A 188 -0.01 3.52 -3.72
N GLY A 189 -0.55 2.30 -3.63
CA GLY A 189 0.20 1.17 -3.09
C GLY A 189 1.21 0.69 -4.12
N ASP A 190 0.75 -0.06 -5.10
CA ASP A 190 1.55 -0.52 -6.23
C ASP A 190 0.64 -0.72 -7.45
N PRO A 191 0.78 0.06 -8.54
CA PRO A 191 -0.05 -0.08 -9.74
C PRO A 191 0.05 -1.47 -10.40
N MET A 192 1.16 -2.18 -10.24
CA MET A 192 1.37 -3.46 -10.93
C MET A 192 0.67 -4.64 -10.23
N VAL A 193 -0.03 -4.41 -9.11
CA VAL A 193 -1.01 -5.38 -8.57
C VAL A 193 -2.29 -5.43 -9.40
N MET A 194 -2.52 -4.44 -10.25
CA MET A 194 -3.68 -4.41 -11.11
C MET A 194 -3.51 -5.45 -12.21
N LYS A 195 -4.64 -6.10 -12.59
CA LYS A 195 -4.70 -6.87 -13.83
C LYS A 195 -4.34 -5.99 -15.01
N THR A 196 -3.71 -6.56 -16.03
CA THR A 196 -3.26 -5.86 -17.24
C THR A 196 -4.42 -5.09 -17.89
N GLU A 197 -5.61 -5.69 -18.03
CA GLU A 197 -6.83 -5.02 -18.54
C GLU A 197 -7.16 -3.69 -17.82
N ILE A 198 -6.88 -3.59 -16.52
CA ILE A 198 -7.18 -2.40 -15.74
C ILE A 198 -6.11 -1.33 -15.99
N LEU A 199 -4.84 -1.74 -15.99
CA LEU A 199 -3.70 -0.87 -16.26
C LEU A 199 -3.82 -0.28 -17.67
N GLU A 200 -4.15 -1.12 -18.66
CA GLU A 200 -4.39 -0.73 -20.04
C GLU A 200 -5.47 0.35 -20.13
N ARG A 201 -6.62 0.18 -19.47
CA ARG A 201 -7.69 1.21 -19.49
C ARG A 201 -7.22 2.57 -18.99
N TYR A 202 -6.30 2.63 -18.03
CA TYR A 202 -5.75 3.89 -17.56
C TYR A 202 -4.72 4.46 -18.54
N ILE A 203 -3.76 3.65 -18.99
CA ILE A 203 -2.70 4.09 -19.90
C ILE A 203 -3.29 4.49 -21.25
N ASN A 204 -4.08 3.62 -21.89
CA ASN A 204 -4.74 3.92 -23.16
C ASN A 204 -5.71 5.09 -23.04
N GLY A 205 -6.38 5.25 -21.89
CA GLY A 205 -7.21 6.41 -21.61
C GLY A 205 -6.44 7.74 -21.66
N ILE A 206 -5.18 7.74 -21.21
CA ILE A 206 -4.28 8.91 -21.31
C ILE A 206 -3.74 9.06 -22.73
N LEU A 207 -3.25 7.98 -23.35
CA LEU A 207 -2.65 8.02 -24.69
C LEU A 207 -3.65 8.47 -25.76
N SER A 208 -4.90 7.98 -25.68
CA SER A 208 -5.98 8.36 -26.62
C SER A 208 -6.38 9.83 -26.54
N ALA A 209 -5.91 10.57 -25.52
CA ALA A 209 -6.15 11.99 -25.41
C ALA A 209 -5.21 12.84 -26.28
N GLU A 210 -4.18 12.24 -26.88
CA GLU A 210 -3.23 12.87 -27.80
C GLU A 210 -2.66 14.20 -27.27
N LEU A 211 -2.23 14.20 -26.01
CA LEU A 211 -1.74 15.38 -25.30
C LEU A 211 -0.31 15.74 -25.77
N PRO A 212 -0.11 16.80 -26.59
CA PRO A 212 1.20 17.09 -27.19
C PRO A 212 2.27 17.46 -26.15
N GLN A 213 1.86 17.96 -24.98
CA GLN A 213 2.76 18.32 -23.89
C GLN A 213 3.24 17.11 -23.07
N LEU A 214 2.48 16.01 -23.05
CA LEU A 214 2.75 14.89 -22.16
C LEU A 214 3.86 14.03 -22.75
N LYS A 215 5.00 13.98 -22.06
CA LYS A 215 6.22 13.30 -22.51
C LYS A 215 6.38 11.92 -21.90
N THR A 216 6.01 11.76 -20.63
CA THR A 216 6.23 10.49 -19.93
C THR A 216 5.02 10.05 -19.11
N ILE A 217 4.82 8.73 -19.13
CA ILE A 217 3.97 7.99 -18.19
C ILE A 217 4.92 7.09 -17.40
N ARG A 218 5.02 7.32 -16.10
CA ARG A 218 5.86 6.55 -15.17
C ARG A 218 4.99 5.69 -14.27
N ILE A 219 5.52 4.55 -13.84
CA ILE A 219 4.84 3.63 -12.91
C ILE A 219 5.74 3.43 -11.70
N GLY A 220 5.24 3.81 -10.52
CA GLY A 220 5.92 3.55 -9.25
C GLY A 220 5.52 2.19 -8.69
N THR A 221 6.36 1.17 -8.87
CA THR A 221 6.06 -0.21 -8.48
C THR A 221 7.18 -0.84 -7.65
N LYS A 222 6.82 -1.76 -6.75
CA LYS A 222 7.75 -2.66 -6.04
C LYS A 222 7.52 -4.12 -6.42
N SER A 223 6.63 -4.37 -7.38
CA SER A 223 6.25 -5.73 -7.82
C SER A 223 7.45 -6.49 -8.38
N LEU A 224 8.41 -5.83 -9.03
CA LEU A 224 9.65 -6.48 -9.46
C LEU A 224 10.41 -7.15 -8.30
N SER A 225 10.38 -6.54 -7.11
CA SER A 225 11.06 -7.08 -5.93
C SER A 225 10.18 -8.04 -5.13
N PHE A 226 8.87 -7.79 -5.05
CA PHE A 226 7.98 -8.50 -4.12
C PHE A 226 7.07 -9.54 -4.79
N TRP A 227 6.94 -9.51 -6.11
CA TRP A 227 6.21 -10.49 -6.93
C TRP A 227 6.63 -10.41 -8.41
N PRO A 228 7.86 -10.83 -8.77
CA PRO A 228 8.34 -10.75 -10.15
C PRO A 228 7.50 -11.58 -11.13
N TYR A 229 6.75 -12.56 -10.64
CA TYR A 229 5.82 -13.38 -11.41
C TYR A 229 4.75 -12.58 -12.16
N ARG A 230 4.45 -11.35 -11.71
CA ARG A 230 3.64 -10.37 -12.44
C ARG A 230 4.09 -10.17 -13.90
N PHE A 231 5.39 -10.32 -14.16
CA PHE A 231 6.02 -10.04 -15.45
C PHE A 231 6.46 -11.29 -16.22
N ILE A 232 6.36 -12.48 -15.61
CA ILE A 232 6.92 -13.71 -16.21
C ILE A 232 5.93 -14.88 -16.28
N SER A 233 4.94 -14.96 -15.39
CA SER A 233 4.07 -16.15 -15.33
C SER A 233 2.65 -15.92 -14.84
N ASP A 234 2.31 -14.72 -14.37
CA ASP A 234 0.92 -14.41 -14.05
C ASP A 234 0.05 -14.54 -15.32
N PRO A 235 -1.25 -14.86 -15.20
CA PRO A 235 -2.09 -15.20 -16.36
C PRO A 235 -2.12 -14.14 -17.47
N ASP A 236 -1.93 -12.88 -17.11
CA ASP A 236 -1.95 -11.69 -17.98
C ASP A 236 -0.55 -11.07 -18.16
N SER A 237 0.52 -11.86 -17.94
CA SER A 237 1.91 -11.38 -18.06
C SER A 237 2.41 -11.23 -19.50
N GLY A 238 1.73 -11.87 -20.47
CA GLY A 238 2.04 -11.76 -21.90
C GLY A 238 1.21 -10.72 -22.67
N GLU A 239 0.29 -10.04 -21.97
CA GLU A 239 -0.49 -8.90 -22.48
C GLU A 239 0.28 -7.59 -22.30
#